data_AF-A0A949H4I9-F1
#
_entry.id   AF-A0A949H4I9-F1
#
_cell.length_a   1.000
_cell.length_b   1.000
_cell.length_c   1.000
_cell.angle_alpha   90.00
_cell.angle_beta   90.00
_cell.angle_gamma   90.00
#
_symmetry.space_group_name_H-M   'P 1'
#
loop_
_entity.id
_entity.type
_entity.pdbx_description
1 polymer ?
#
loop_
_entity_poly.entity_id
_entity_poly.type
_entity_poly.pdbx_seq_one_letter_code
_entity_poly.pdbx_strand_id
1 'polypeptide(L)' 'TRWGLHLLVADAAWSLEAIRRNRPPPSLTTALLGDTQQTRSTLHALHQLASRNNDLRMTPCHCPERAREAETPA' A
#
# COMPACT_ATOMS: atom_id res chain seq x y z
N THR A 1 19.12 6.91 -1.77
CA THR A 1 18.38 5.90 -2.57
C THR A 1 17.72 6.57 -3.75
N ARG A 2 17.55 5.89 -4.91
CA ARG A 2 16.96 6.43 -6.16
C ARG A 2 15.62 7.16 -5.96
N TRP A 3 14.90 6.85 -4.89
CA TRP A 3 13.50 7.21 -4.71
C TRP A 3 13.19 8.07 -3.48
N GLY A 4 14.21 8.63 -2.81
CA GLY A 4 14.00 9.37 -1.56
C GLY A 4 13.50 8.50 -0.42
N LEU A 5 12.64 9.06 0.44
CA LEU A 5 12.01 8.32 1.54
C LEU A 5 11.00 7.32 0.96
N HIS A 6 11.20 6.05 1.26
CA HIS A 6 10.47 4.97 0.64
C HIS A 6 10.03 3.94 1.69
N LEU A 7 8.72 3.80 1.85
CA LEU A 7 8.09 2.78 2.68
C LEU A 7 7.73 1.54 1.85
N LEU A 8 8.27 0.38 2.24
CA LEU A 8 7.85 -0.92 1.73
C LEU A 8 6.64 -1.39 2.53
N VAL A 9 5.46 -1.34 1.92
CA VAL A 9 4.18 -1.63 2.58
C VAL A 9 3.89 -3.13 2.62
N ALA A 10 4.45 -3.90 1.69
CA ALA A 10 4.24 -5.34 1.57
C ALA A 10 2.74 -5.70 1.60
N ASP A 11 2.33 -6.72 2.35
CA ASP A 11 0.95 -7.21 2.39
C ASP A 11 -0.01 -6.37 3.24
N ALA A 12 0.48 -5.31 3.89
CA ALA A 12 -0.39 -4.38 4.63
C ALA A 12 -1.36 -3.62 3.68
N ALA A 13 -1.05 -3.58 2.38
CA ALA A 13 -1.97 -3.20 1.32
C ALA A 13 -1.57 -3.88 0.01
N TRP A 14 -2.53 -4.18 -0.86
CA TRP A 14 -2.22 -4.82 -2.14
C TRP A 14 -1.81 -3.83 -3.22
N SER A 15 -2.37 -2.62 -3.24
CA SER A 15 -2.10 -1.64 -4.28
C SER A 15 -2.12 -0.21 -3.77
N LEU A 16 -1.52 0.70 -4.54
CA LEU A 16 -1.58 2.13 -4.23
C LEU A 16 -3.00 2.66 -4.32
N GLU A 17 -3.84 2.10 -5.19
CA GLU A 17 -5.24 2.46 -5.25
C GLU A 17 -5.99 2.08 -3.97
N ALA A 18 -5.71 0.91 -3.38
CA ALA A 18 -6.30 0.50 -2.10
C ALA A 18 -5.97 1.51 -0.98
N ILE A 19 -4.71 1.98 -0.93
CA ILE A 19 -4.26 3.00 0.02
C ILE A 19 -4.92 4.36 -0.29
N ARG A 20 -4.86 4.84 -1.54
CA ARG A 20 -5.41 6.15 -1.94
C ARG A 20 -6.91 6.25 -1.67
N ARG A 21 -7.67 5.19 -1.94
CA ARG A 21 -9.12 5.15 -1.76
C ARG A 21 -9.54 4.69 -0.36
N ASN A 22 -8.59 4.31 0.50
CA ASN A 22 -8.86 3.68 1.79
C ASN A 22 -9.86 2.50 1.68
N ARG A 23 -9.67 1.67 0.65
CA ARG A 23 -10.59 0.56 0.32
C ARG A 23 -9.90 -0.77 0.60
N PRO A 24 -10.35 -1.53 1.62
CA PRO A 24 -9.80 -2.85 1.86
C PRO A 24 -10.21 -3.82 0.75
N PRO A 25 -9.44 -4.91 0.54
CA PRO A 25 -9.93 -6.03 -0.24
C PRO A 25 -11.24 -6.58 0.34
N PRO A 26 -12.02 -7.36 -0.43
CA PRO A 26 -13.25 -7.97 0.04
C PRO A 26 -13.08 -8.66 1.40
N SER A 27 -14.09 -8.58 2.27
CA SER A 27 -14.01 -9.07 3.65
C SER A 27 -13.67 -10.55 3.77
N LEU A 28 -14.06 -11.37 2.79
CA LEU A 28 -13.73 -12.79 2.74
C LEU A 28 -12.21 -13.03 2.69
N THR A 29 -11.48 -12.16 1.99
CA THR A 29 -10.02 -12.23 1.87
C THR A 29 -9.33 -11.79 3.16
N THR A 30 -9.84 -10.77 3.86
CA THR A 30 -9.26 -10.34 5.15
C THR A 30 -9.58 -11.29 6.30
N ALA A 31 -10.74 -11.96 6.27
CA ALA A 31 -11.10 -12.97 7.26
C ALA A 31 -10.20 -14.21 7.18
N LEU A 32 -9.69 -14.55 5.99
CA LEU A 32 -8.69 -15.60 5.78
C LEU A 32 -7.28 -15.16 6.21
N LEU A 33 -7.00 -13.86 6.26
CA LEU A 33 -5.69 -13.29 6.59
C LEU A 33 -5.52 -12.94 8.08
N GLY A 34 -6.53 -13.22 8.92
CA GLY A 34 -6.49 -13.00 10.36
C GLY A 34 -7.39 -11.85 10.83
N ASP A 35 -6.81 -10.87 11.52
CA ASP A 35 -7.57 -9.78 12.15
C ASP A 35 -8.02 -8.73 11.12
N THR A 36 -9.31 -8.78 10.76
CA THR A 36 -9.93 -7.85 9.83
C THR A 36 -9.98 -6.41 10.37
N GLN A 37 -10.13 -6.21 11.69
CA GLN A 37 -10.16 -4.88 12.28
C GLN A 37 -8.77 -4.25 12.22
N GLN A 38 -7.74 -5.01 12.60
CA GLN A 38 -6.36 -4.54 12.57
C GLN A 38 -5.93 -4.23 11.14
N THR A 39 -6.32 -5.09 10.18
CA THR A 39 -6.06 -4.85 8.75
C THR A 39 -6.67 -3.52 8.27
N ARG A 40 -7.93 -3.24 8.64
CA ARG A 40 -8.61 -1.99 8.29
C ARG A 40 -7.94 -0.78 8.95
N SER A 41 -7.54 -0.91 10.21
CA SER A 41 -6.84 0.15 10.95
C SER A 41 -5.48 0.46 10.32
N THR A 42 -4.71 -0.57 9.95
CA THR A 42 -3.43 -0.43 9.24
C THR A 42 -3.63 0.26 7.88
N LEU A 43 -4.60 -0.18 7.08
CA LEU A 43 -4.90 0.47 5.80
C LEU A 43 -5.28 1.94 5.96
N HIS A 44 -6.09 2.26 6.97
CA HIS A 44 -6.47 3.63 7.26
C HIS A 44 -5.28 4.49 7.69
N ALA A 45 -4.38 3.95 8.51
CA ALA A 45 -3.13 4.63 8.88
C ALA A 45 -2.24 4.90 7.66
N LEU A 46 -2.12 3.92 6.74
CA LEU A 46 -1.39 4.08 5.48
C LEU A 46 -2.03 5.16 4.59
N HIS A 47 -3.36 5.19 4.50
CA HIS A 47 -4.08 6.23 3.78
C HIS A 47 -3.78 7.63 4.34
N GLN A 48 -3.83 7.79 5.66
CA GLN A 48 -3.50 9.07 6.31
C GLN A 48 -2.03 9.45 6.15
N LEU A 49 -1.13 8.47 6.21
CA LEU A 49 0.30 8.70 5.99
C LEU A 49 0.55 9.20 4.55
N ALA A 50 -0.09 8.59 3.56
CA ALA A 50 0.03 8.99 2.15
C ALA A 50 -0.58 10.38 1.90
N SER A 51 -1.74 10.70 2.48
CA SER A 51 -2.39 12.00 2.26
C SER A 51 -1.66 13.17 2.90
N ARG A 52 -0.88 12.92 3.96
CA ARG A 52 -0.07 13.95 4.66
C ARG A 52 1.34 14.11 4.10
N ASN A 53 1.81 13.15 3.29
CA ASN A 53 3.19 13.11 2.80
C ASN A 53 3.21 12.79 1.31
N ASN A 54 2.97 13.81 0.47
CA ASN A 54 2.92 13.62 -0.99
C ASN A 54 4.26 13.18 -1.60
N ASP A 55 5.38 13.48 -0.93
CA ASP A 55 6.72 13.08 -1.38
C ASP A 55 7.12 11.67 -0.89
N LEU A 56 6.33 11.05 -0.01
CA LEU A 56 6.60 9.71 0.48
C LEU A 56 6.23 8.67 -0.58
N ARG A 57 7.25 7.95 -1.05
CA ARG A 57 7.03 6.80 -1.91
C ARG A 57 6.57 5.59 -1.10
N MET A 58 5.51 4.93 -1.55
CA MET A 58 5.05 3.67 -0.99
C MET A 58 5.11 2.54 -2.02
N THR A 59 5.44 1.32 -1.59
CA THR A 59 5.41 0.13 -2.45
C THR A 59 4.67 -1.03 -1.78
N PRO A 60 3.40 -1.25 -2.18
CA PRO A 60 2.59 -2.42 -1.82
C PRO A 60 3.04 -3.70 -2.57
N CYS A 61 2.59 -4.87 -2.11
CA CYS A 61 2.99 -6.18 -2.68
C CYS A 61 2.48 -6.44 -4.11
N HIS A 62 1.29 -5.98 -4.48
CA HIS A 62 0.64 -6.23 -5.78
C HIS A 62 0.36 -4.93 -6.53
N CYS A 63 1.39 -4.08 -6.66
CA CYS A 63 1.25 -2.76 -7.26
C CYS A 63 1.81 -2.70 -8.69
N PRO A 64 0.97 -2.76 -9.74
CA PRO A 64 1.43 -2.69 -11.12
C PRO A 64 2.11 -1.36 -11.46
N GLU A 65 1.71 -0.25 -10.81
CA GLU A 65 2.40 1.04 -10.94
C GLU A 65 3.89 0.93 -10.56
N ARG A 66 4.21 0.26 -9.45
CA ARG A 66 5.60 0.12 -8.97
C ARG A 66 6.36 -0.96 -9.72
N ALA A 67 5.70 -2.03 -10.15
CA ALA A 67 6.31 -3.08 -10.97
C ALA A 67 6.86 -2.49 -12.28
N ARG A 68 6.06 -1.69 -13.00
CA ARG A 68 6.47 -1.03 -14.25
C ARG A 68 7.70 -0.13 -14.09
N GLU A 69 7.80 0.57 -12.97
CA GLU A 69 8.96 1.43 -12.67
C GLU A 69 10.23 0.63 -12.35
N ALA A 70 10.09 -0.59 -11.81
CA ALA A 70 11.22 -1.48 -11.55
C ALA A 70 11.74 -2.14 -12.84
N GLU A 71 10.86 -2.39 -13.79
CA GLU A 71 11.19 -2.97 -15.11
C GLU A 71 11.85 -1.96 -16.06
N THR A 72 11.67 -0.65 -15.82
CA THR A 72 12.28 0.39 -16.66
C THR A 72 13.69 0.72 -16.13
N PRO A 73 14.78 0.37 -16.86
CA PRO A 73 16.13 0.71 -16.46
C PRO A 73 16.31 2.23 -16.43
N ALA A 74 17.22 2.71 -15.58
CA ALA A 74 17.61 4.12 -15.50
C ALA A 74 18.34 4.58 -16.77
#